data_AF-A0A8T6UDD2-F1
#
_entry.id   AF-A0A8T6UDD2-F1
#
_cell.length_a   1.000
_cell.length_b   1.000
_cell.length_c   1.000
_cell.angle_alpha   90.00
_cell.angle_beta   90.00
_cell.angle_gamma   90.00
#
_symmetry.space_group_name_H-M   'P 1'
#
loop_
_entity.id
_entity.type
_entity.pdbx_description
1 polymer ?
#
loop_
_entity_poly.entity_id
_entity_poly.type
_entity_poly.pdbx_seq_one_letter_code
_entity_poly.pdbx_strand_id
1 'polypeptide(L)'
;TVEYVQDPETGKTIHAQVDAERQDVPCLTGEEVVKLAEIAKQIEEHYGKPQDIEWAIDRDLSFPENIFIVQSRPETVWSLKEKLPAEAPKP
;
A
#
# COMPACT_ATOMS: atom_id res chain seq x y z
N THR A 1 0.47 -3.44 18.61
CA THR A 1 0.07 -3.43 17.19
C THR A 1 -0.89 -4.58 16.95
N VAL A 2 -1.97 -4.39 16.17
CA VAL A 2 -3.03 -5.39 15.97
C VAL A 2 -2.96 -5.95 14.54
N GLU A 3 -3.21 -7.24 14.34
CA GLU A 3 -3.40 -7.86 13.03
C GLU A 3 -4.78 -8.52 12.91
N TYR A 4 -5.23 -8.67 11.67
CA TYR A 4 -6.47 -9.35 11.34
C TYR A 4 -6.14 -10.74 10.81
N VAL A 5 -6.66 -11.77 11.47
CA VAL A 5 -6.43 -13.17 11.09
C VAL A 5 -7.76 -13.88 10.91
N GLN A 6 -7.78 -14.93 10.09
CA GLN A 6 -8.94 -15.80 9.99
C GLN A 6 -8.98 -16.74 11.18
N ASP A 7 -10.12 -16.80 11.87
CA ASP A 7 -10.39 -17.82 12.87
C ASP A 7 -10.57 -19.18 12.16
N PRO A 8 -9.73 -20.19 12.45
CA PRO A 8 -9.80 -21.49 11.78
C PRO A 8 -11.08 -22.27 12.10
N GLU A 9 -11.74 -21.98 13.22
CA GLU A 9 -12.98 -22.68 13.60
C GLU A 9 -14.21 -22.05 12.94
N THR A 10 -14.30 -20.72 12.94
CA THR A 10 -15.50 -20.00 12.48
C THR A 10 -15.37 -19.39 11.08
N GLY A 11 -14.14 -19.31 10.54
CA GLY A 11 -13.84 -18.66 9.26
C GLY A 11 -13.95 -17.14 9.28
N LYS A 12 -14.28 -16.53 10.42
CA LYS A 12 -14.46 -15.08 10.57
C LYS A 12 -13.13 -14.38 10.76
N THR A 13 -13.08 -13.11 10.37
CA THR A 13 -11.94 -12.24 10.70
C THR A 13 -11.99 -11.87 12.18
N ILE A 14 -10.88 -12.10 12.89
CA ILE A 14 -10.69 -11.71 14.29
C ILE A 14 -9.48 -10.80 14.44
N HIS A 15 -9.46 -10.03 15.53
CA HIS A 15 -8.34 -9.15 15.87
C HIS A 15 -7.40 -9.87 16.82
N ALA A 16 -6.12 -9.98 16.44
CA ALA A 16 -5.07 -10.57 17.26
C ALA A 16 -3.96 -9.54 17.54
N GLN A 17 -3.21 -9.75 18.61
CA GLN A 17 -1.98 -8.97 18.82
C GLN A 17 -0.91 -9.49 17.87
N VAL A 18 -0.20 -8.57 17.22
CA VAL A 18 1.00 -8.91 16.46
C VAL A 18 2.06 -9.41 17.44
N ASP A 19 2.72 -10.52 17.13
CA ASP A 19 3.81 -11.07 17.94
C ASP A 19 4.87 -10.00 18.22
N ALA A 20 5.37 -9.93 19.46
CA ALA A 20 6.30 -8.87 19.89
C ALA A 20 7.52 -8.76 18.97
N GLU A 21 8.05 -9.89 18.49
CA GLU A 21 9.20 -9.96 17.60
C GLU A 21 8.94 -9.35 16.21
N ARG A 22 7.69 -9.29 15.77
CA ARG A 22 7.27 -8.75 14.46
C ARG A 22 6.88 -7.28 14.52
N GLN A 23 6.66 -6.72 15.72
CA GLN A 23 6.13 -5.35 15.86
C GLN A 23 7.10 -4.28 15.35
N ASP A 24 8.40 -4.50 15.51
CA ASP A 24 9.47 -3.58 15.09
C ASP A 24 10.10 -3.98 13.73
N VAL A 25 9.55 -4.99 13.06
CA VAL A 25 10.04 -5.48 11.77
C VAL A 25 9.20 -4.87 10.64
N PRO A 26 9.82 -4.31 9.58
CA PRO A 26 9.10 -3.85 8.41
C PRO A 26 8.20 -4.94 7.82
N CYS A 27 6.96 -4.59 7.47
CA CYS A 27 6.01 -5.54 6.88
C CYS A 27 6.29 -5.89 5.42
N LEU A 28 7.24 -5.20 4.78
CA LEU A 28 7.68 -5.39 3.41
C LEU A 28 9.21 -5.44 3.37
N THR A 29 9.73 -6.23 2.45
CA THR A 29 11.14 -6.17 2.05
C THR A 29 11.42 -4.92 1.21
N GLY A 30 12.69 -4.52 1.11
CA GLY A 30 13.08 -3.38 0.27
C GLY A 30 12.75 -3.59 -1.22
N GLU A 31 12.86 -4.81 -1.72
CA GLU A 31 12.54 -5.16 -3.11
C GLU A 31 11.04 -5.05 -3.40
N GLU A 32 10.20 -5.52 -2.47
CA GLU A 32 8.74 -5.37 -2.57
C GLU A 32 8.31 -3.91 -2.54
N VAL A 33 8.94 -3.07 -1.70
CA VAL A 33 8.66 -1.63 -1.66
C VAL A 33 8.96 -0.97 -3.01
N VAL A 34 10.14 -1.24 -3.59
CA VAL A 34 10.51 -0.69 -4.90
C VAL A 34 9.54 -1.17 -5.97
N LYS A 35 9.22 -2.47 -5.99
CA LYS A 35 8.34 -3.03 -7.01
C LYS A 35 6.92 -2.50 -6.91
N LEU A 36 6.39 -2.36 -5.70
CA LEU A 36 5.07 -1.77 -5.47
C LEU A 36 5.03 -0.31 -5.92
N ALA A 37 6.10 0.46 -5.71
CA ALA A 37 6.21 1.83 -6.20
C ALA A 37 6.24 1.92 -7.73
N GLU A 38 6.93 1.01 -8.42
CA GLU A 38 6.89 0.90 -9.88
C GLU A 38 5.47 0.64 -10.39
N ILE A 39 4.77 -0.34 -9.79
CA ILE A 39 3.39 -0.68 -10.15
C ILE A 39 2.46 0.52 -9.91
N ALA A 40 2.60 1.20 -8.77
CA ALA A 40 1.82 2.39 -8.46
C ALA A 40 2.02 3.52 -9.49
N LYS A 41 3.26 3.70 -9.98
CA LYS A 41 3.55 4.67 -11.05
C LYS A 41 2.93 4.29 -12.39
N GLN A 42 2.96 3.01 -12.76
CA GLN A 42 2.30 2.53 -13.96
C GLN A 42 0.78 2.72 -13.89
N ILE A 43 0.18 2.50 -12.71
CA ILE A 43 -1.26 2.72 -12.47
C ILE A 43 -1.61 4.22 -12.57
N GLU A 44 -0.81 5.10 -11.96
CA GLU A 44 -0.98 6.56 -12.06
C GLU A 44 -0.90 7.04 -13.51
N GLU A 45 0.06 6.53 -14.28
CA GLU A 45 0.21 6.83 -15.71
C GLU A 45 -1.01 6.33 -16.52
N HIS A 46 -1.48 5.11 -16.26
CA HIS A 46 -2.63 4.53 -16.94
C HIS A 46 -3.91 5.35 -16.75
N TYR A 47 -4.16 5.85 -15.52
CA TYR A 47 -5.36 6.65 -15.22
C TYR A 47 -5.17 8.16 -15.41
N GLY A 48 -3.93 8.61 -15.65
CA GLY A 48 -3.58 10.02 -15.88
C GLY A 48 -3.80 10.95 -14.68
N LYS A 49 -3.93 10.40 -13.46
CA LYS A 49 -4.13 11.18 -12.23
C LYS A 49 -3.69 10.36 -11.00
N PRO A 50 -3.32 11.02 -9.89
CA PRO A 50 -2.96 10.31 -8.65
C PRO A 50 -4.05 9.33 -8.22
N GLN A 51 -3.62 8.12 -7.84
CA GLN A 51 -4.50 7.05 -7.38
C GLN A 51 -4.24 6.74 -5.91
N ASP A 52 -5.31 6.39 -5.21
CA ASP A 52 -5.30 5.67 -3.93
C ASP A 52 -5.44 4.17 -4.25
N ILE A 53 -4.46 3.38 -3.84
CA ILE A 53 -4.26 1.99 -4.29
C ILE A 53 -4.21 1.08 -3.07
N GLU A 54 -5.12 0.10 -3.04
CA GLU A 54 -5.07 -1.01 -2.09
C GLU A 54 -4.34 -2.20 -2.73
N TRP A 55 -3.44 -2.81 -1.98
CA TRP A 55 -2.57 -3.89 -2.42
C TRP A 55 -2.49 -5.01 -1.36
N ALA A 56 -2.04 -6.18 -1.78
CA ALA A 56 -1.79 -7.33 -0.93
C ALA A 56 -0.49 -8.03 -1.33
N ILE A 57 0.15 -8.67 -0.36
CA ILE A 57 1.28 -9.57 -0.57
C ILE A 57 0.84 -10.98 -0.21
N ASP A 58 0.88 -11.89 -1.17
CA ASP A 58 0.65 -13.31 -0.95
C ASP A 58 1.94 -13.97 -0.43
N ARG A 59 1.91 -14.47 0.81
CA ARG A 59 3.10 -15.07 1.43
C ARG A 59 3.45 -16.45 0.87
N ASP A 60 2.52 -17.09 0.16
CA ASP A 60 2.74 -18.42 -0.43
C ASP A 60 3.40 -18.32 -1.81
N LEU A 61 3.43 -17.13 -2.42
CA LEU A 61 4.08 -16.86 -3.69
C LEU A 61 5.45 -16.20 -3.48
N SER A 62 6.35 -16.40 -4.45
CA SER A 62 7.67 -15.77 -4.44
C SER A 62 7.62 -14.39 -5.10
N PHE A 63 8.46 -13.48 -4.63
CA PHE A 63 8.70 -12.22 -5.33
C PHE A 63 9.24 -12.49 -6.76
N PRO A 64 8.77 -11.75 -7.79
CA PRO A 64 7.85 -10.60 -7.74
C PRO A 64 6.36 -10.95 -7.93
N GLU A 65 6.00 -12.22 -8.04
CA GLU A 65 4.64 -12.68 -8.36
C GLU A 65 3.68 -12.61 -7.17
N ASN A 66 4.21 -12.33 -5.97
CA ASN A 66 3.46 -12.21 -4.74
C ASN A 66 2.70 -10.89 -4.57
N ILE A 67 2.88 -9.91 -5.45
CA ILE A 67 2.28 -8.58 -5.31
C ILE A 67 0.97 -8.49 -6.10
N PHE A 68 -0.12 -8.18 -5.40
CA PHE A 68 -1.45 -8.02 -6.00
C PHE A 68 -2.01 -6.63 -5.75
N ILE A 69 -2.65 -6.06 -6.77
CA ILE A 69 -3.44 -4.84 -6.66
C ILE A 69 -4.90 -5.24 -6.54
N VAL A 70 -5.52 -4.90 -5.41
CA VAL A 70 -6.92 -5.28 -5.12
C VAL A 70 -7.90 -4.17 -5.46
N GLN A 71 -7.48 -2.90 -5.35
CA GLN A 71 -8.31 -1.74 -5.65
C GLN A 71 -7.45 -0.56 -6.13
N SER A 72 -7.94 0.21 -7.10
CA SER A 72 -7.37 1.53 -7.47
C SER A 72 -8.50 2.53 -7.71
N ARG A 73 -8.47 3.68 -7.04
CA ARG A 73 -9.42 4.77 -7.24
C ARG A 73 -8.70 6.12 -7.31
N PRO A 74 -9.25 7.13 -8.00
CA PRO A 74 -8.73 8.48 -7.94
C PRO A 74 -8.57 8.98 -6.51
N GLU A 75 -7.42 9.57 -6.22
CA GLU A 75 -7.18 10.27 -4.95
C GLU A 75 -8.00 11.58 -4.94
N THR A 76 -8.73 11.84 -3.86
CA THR A 76 -9.70 12.96 -3.78
C THR A 76 -9.38 14.00 -2.71
N VAL A 77 -8.50 13.71 -1.74
CA VAL A 77 -8.21 14.60 -0.61
C VAL A 77 -7.22 15.70 -1.01
N TRP A 78 -6.17 15.37 -1.75
CA TRP A 78 -5.17 16.35 -2.19
C TRP A 78 -5.56 17.05 -3.48
N SER A 79 -6.38 16.42 -4.32
CA SER A 79 -6.98 17.05 -5.51
C SER A 79 -7.85 18.28 -5.19
N LEU A 80 -8.32 18.43 -3.95
CA LEU A 80 -9.12 19.57 -3.47
C LEU A 80 -8.29 20.69 -2.82
N LYS A 81 -7.02 20.42 -2.49
CA LYS A 81 -6.11 21.48 -2.03
C LYS A 81 -5.72 22.28 -3.25
N GLU A 82 -6.13 23.56 -3.30
CA GLU A 82 -5.61 24.52 -4.26
C GLU A 82 -4.09 24.37 -4.36
N LYS A 83 -3.57 24.26 -5.58
CA LYS A 83 -2.11 24.28 -5.81
C LYS A 83 -1.61 25.60 -5.23
N LEU A 84 -0.97 25.55 -4.06
CA LEU A 84 -0.17 26.67 -3.58
C LEU A 84 0.77 27.05 -4.73
N PRO A 85 0.83 28.34 -5.11
CA PRO A 85 1.71 28.76 -6.20
C PRO A 85 3.12 28.30 -5.86
N ALA A 86 3.80 27.70 -6.84
CA ALA A 86 5.20 27.30 -6.69
C ALA A 86 5.98 28.51 -6.15
N GLU A 87 6.68 28.33 -5.01
CA GLU A 87 7.55 29.39 -4.47
C GLU A 87 8.50 29.79 -5.60
N ALA A 88 8.41 31.06 -6.01
CA ALA A 88 9.38 31.66 -6.92
C ALA A 88 10.78 31.52 -6.30
N PRO A 89 11.83 31.32 -7.12
CA PRO A 89 13.18 31.12 -6.61
C PRO A 89 13.56 32.33 -5.75
N LYS A 90 14.00 32.07 -4.51
CA LYS A 90 14.52 33.10 -3.60
C LYS A 90 15.82 33.68 -4.20
N PRO A 91 16.04 34.99 -4.08
CA PRO A 91 17.15 35.71 -4.71
C PRO A 91 18.53 35.28 -4.19
#